data_AF-A0A7J8BS27-F1
#
_entry.id   AF-A0A7J8BS27-F1
#
_cell.length_a   1.000
_cell.length_b   1.000
_cell.length_c   1.000
_cell.angle_alpha   90.00
_cell.angle_beta   90.00
_cell.angle_gamma   90.00
#
_symmetry.space_group_name_H-M   'P 1'
#
loop_
_entity.id
_entity.type
_entity.pdbx_description
1 polymer ?
#
loop_
_entity_poly.entity_id
_entity_poly.type
_entity_poly.pdbx_seq_one_letter_code
_entity_poly.pdbx_strand_id
1 'polypeptide(L)'
;MKVLLLTGVGALFFAYYWADNFDPASLQGARVLLTGASAGVGEELAYCYARLGSHLVLTAHTEALLQKVNFLSYVQLTSLALPSLTESRGSLVVVSSLLGRVPRSFSSPYSAAKFAVDSFFASLRRELDVQDVNVAITMCVLGLWDRASAAEGVRGGPSIQLS
;
A
#
# COMPACT_ATOMS: atom_id res chain seq x y z
N MET A 1 -23.85 32.03 22.69
CA MET A 1 -24.17 31.68 21.29
C MET A 1 -22.97 31.63 20.33
N LYS A 2 -21.83 32.30 20.56
CA LYS A 2 -20.68 32.27 19.62
C LYS A 2 -19.83 30.97 19.64
N VAL A 3 -19.77 30.26 20.77
CA VAL A 3 -18.96 29.03 20.91
C VAL A 3 -19.57 27.83 20.16
N LEU A 4 -20.90 27.77 20.03
CA LEU A 4 -21.59 26.65 19.37
C LEU A 4 -21.43 26.67 17.83
N LEU A 5 -21.22 27.86 17.25
CA LEU A 5 -20.98 28.04 15.81
C LEU A 5 -19.57 27.60 15.41
N LEU A 6 -18.56 27.83 16.26
CA LEU A 6 -17.17 27.45 15.99
C LEU A 6 -16.96 25.93 15.99
N THR A 7 -17.66 25.20 16.87
CA THR A 7 -17.60 23.73 16.91
C THR A 7 -18.27 23.10 15.68
N GLY A 8 -19.35 23.69 15.16
CA GLY A 8 -20.04 23.21 13.97
C GLY A 8 -19.21 23.37 12.68
N VAL A 9 -18.54 24.51 12.52
CA VAL A 9 -17.63 24.75 11.38
C VAL A 9 -16.40 23.87 11.46
N GLY A 10 -15.84 23.65 12.65
CA GLY A 10 -14.71 22.72 12.85
C GLY A 10 -15.07 21.27 12.51
N ALA A 11 -16.27 20.81 12.88
CA ALA A 11 -16.75 19.48 12.53
C ALA A 11 -17.02 19.32 11.02
N LEU A 12 -17.58 20.34 10.36
CA LEU A 12 -17.75 20.36 8.90
C LEU A 12 -16.42 20.42 8.15
N PHE A 13 -15.46 21.19 8.65
CA PHE A 13 -14.11 21.26 8.09
C PHE A 13 -13.36 19.94 8.26
N PHE A 14 -13.49 19.30 9.43
CA PHE A 14 -12.95 17.98 9.69
C PHE A 14 -13.60 16.94 8.78
N ALA A 15 -14.93 16.93 8.66
CA ALA A 15 -15.65 16.02 7.76
C ALA A 15 -15.29 16.24 6.28
N TYR A 16 -15.06 17.49 5.85
CA TYR A 16 -14.64 17.81 4.49
C TYR A 16 -13.20 17.36 4.20
N TYR A 17 -12.28 17.51 5.16
CA TYR A 17 -10.90 17.03 5.04
C TYR A 17 -10.77 15.51 5.19
N TRP A 18 -11.74 14.88 5.86
CA TRP A 18 -11.76 13.43 6.11
C TRP A 18 -12.65 12.67 5.12
N ALA A 19 -13.27 13.38 4.16
CA ALA A 19 -13.96 12.75 3.04
C ALA A 19 -12.91 12.16 2.10
N ASP A 20 -12.72 10.84 2.17
CA ASP A 20 -11.89 10.09 1.25
C ASP A 20 -12.45 10.25 -0.18
N ASN A 21 -11.75 11.03 -1.02
CA ASN A 21 -12.05 11.17 -2.45
C ASN A 21 -11.58 9.93 -3.24
N PHE A 22 -11.80 8.74 -2.71
CA PHE A 22 -11.43 7.50 -3.37
C PHE A 22 -12.52 7.14 -4.39
N ASP A 23 -12.23 7.38 -5.67
CA ASP A 23 -13.07 6.91 -6.76
C ASP A 23 -12.60 5.50 -7.18
N PRO A 24 -13.39 4.43 -6.94
CA PRO A 24 -13.03 3.08 -7.37
C PRO A 24 -12.92 2.94 -8.90
N ALA A 25 -13.59 3.80 -9.68
CA ALA A 25 -13.47 3.79 -11.14
C ALA A 25 -12.07 4.21 -11.61
N SER A 26 -11.34 4.99 -10.80
CA SER A 26 -9.95 5.38 -11.11
C SER A 26 -8.97 4.20 -11.14
N LEU A 27 -9.36 3.06 -10.55
CA LEU A 27 -8.54 1.85 -10.51
C LEU A 27 -8.82 0.89 -11.68
N GLN A 28 -9.88 1.11 -12.44
CA GLN A 28 -10.24 0.23 -13.55
C GLN A 28 -9.25 0.41 -14.71
N GLY A 29 -8.57 -0.67 -15.11
CA GLY A 29 -7.50 -0.65 -16.11
C GLY A 29 -6.17 -0.03 -15.62
N ALA A 30 -6.09 0.42 -14.36
CA ALA A 30 -4.86 0.94 -13.79
C ALA A 30 -3.80 -0.18 -13.68
N ARG A 31 -2.53 0.14 -13.99
CA ARG A 31 -1.42 -0.81 -13.79
C ARG A 31 -0.87 -0.64 -12.38
N VAL A 32 -0.94 -1.71 -11.59
CA VAL A 32 -0.54 -1.69 -10.18
C VAL A 32 0.51 -2.78 -9.93
N LEU A 33 1.69 -2.37 -9.48
CA LEU A 33 2.69 -3.28 -8.93
C LEU A 33 2.47 -3.38 -7.42
N LEU A 34 2.04 -4.54 -6.94
CA LEU A 34 1.78 -4.80 -5.52
C LEU A 34 2.84 -5.73 -4.94
N THR A 35 3.55 -5.25 -3.94
CA THR A 35 4.56 -6.04 -3.22
C THR A 35 3.99 -6.60 -1.91
N GLY A 36 4.54 -7.73 -1.45
CA GLY A 36 4.08 -8.39 -0.22
C GLY A 36 2.73 -9.08 -0.35
N ALA A 37 2.38 -9.58 -1.54
CA ALA A 37 1.07 -10.21 -1.82
C ALA A 37 0.97 -11.69 -1.42
N SER A 38 1.93 -12.25 -0.65
CA SER A 38 1.96 -13.69 -0.31
C SER A 38 0.90 -14.07 0.71
N ALA A 39 0.57 -13.16 1.62
CA ALA A 39 -0.35 -13.41 2.72
C ALA A 39 -0.83 -12.09 3.33
N GLY A 40 -1.96 -12.17 4.03
CA GLY A 40 -2.47 -11.08 4.87
C GLY A 40 -3.02 -9.92 4.04
N VAL A 41 -2.76 -8.68 4.46
CA VAL A 41 -3.31 -7.50 3.79
C VAL A 41 -2.89 -7.39 2.33
N GLY A 42 -1.67 -7.80 1.98
CA GLY A 42 -1.22 -7.76 0.59
C GLY A 42 -2.00 -8.72 -0.31
N GLU A 43 -2.40 -9.88 0.22
CA GLU A 43 -3.26 -10.84 -0.47
C GLU A 43 -4.67 -10.27 -0.65
N GLU A 44 -5.27 -9.71 0.41
CA GLU A 44 -6.61 -9.10 0.32
C GLU A 44 -6.63 -7.87 -0.60
N LEU A 45 -5.58 -7.04 -0.56
CA LEU A 45 -5.42 -5.93 -1.50
C LEU A 45 -5.35 -6.44 -2.94
N ALA A 46 -4.63 -7.53 -3.20
CA ALA A 46 -4.57 -8.12 -4.53
C ALA A 46 -5.97 -8.52 -5.03
N TYR A 47 -6.80 -9.14 -4.17
CA TYR A 47 -8.19 -9.46 -4.50
C TYR A 47 -9.05 -8.22 -4.74
N CYS A 48 -8.93 -7.19 -3.91
CA CYS A 48 -9.67 -5.93 -4.08
C CYS A 48 -9.32 -5.25 -5.41
N TYR A 49 -8.03 -5.11 -5.72
CA TYR A 49 -7.59 -4.54 -6.99
C TYR A 49 -8.03 -5.39 -8.19
N ALA A 50 -8.01 -6.73 -8.08
CA ALA A 50 -8.47 -7.61 -9.14
C ALA A 50 -9.97 -7.45 -9.40
N ARG A 51 -10.79 -7.33 -8.34
CA ARG A 51 -12.24 -7.07 -8.45
C ARG A 51 -12.57 -5.72 -9.10
N LEU A 52 -11.71 -4.73 -8.92
CA LEU A 52 -11.84 -3.41 -9.53
C LEU A 52 -11.33 -3.38 -10.99
N GLY A 53 -10.83 -4.49 -11.52
CA GLY A 53 -10.42 -4.60 -12.92
C GLY A 53 -9.08 -3.94 -13.23
N SER A 54 -8.18 -3.84 -12.25
CA SER A 54 -6.82 -3.33 -12.47
C SER A 54 -5.89 -4.41 -13.03
N HIS A 55 -4.84 -3.99 -13.74
CA HIS A 55 -3.78 -4.88 -14.21
C HIS A 55 -2.70 -4.99 -13.14
N LEU A 56 -2.64 -6.15 -12.48
CA LEU A 56 -1.76 -6.37 -11.33
C LEU A 56 -0.50 -7.14 -11.68
N VAL A 57 0.62 -6.68 -11.13
CA VAL A 57 1.85 -7.47 -10.99
C VAL A 57 2.06 -7.70 -9.51
N LEU A 58 2.00 -8.95 -9.07
CA LEU A 58 2.13 -9.33 -7.66
C LEU A 58 3.54 -9.84 -7.36
N THR A 59 4.13 -9.38 -6.27
CA THR A 59 5.42 -9.89 -5.79
C THR A 59 5.33 -10.22 -4.31
N ALA A 60 5.96 -11.32 -3.90
CA ALA A 60 5.89 -11.77 -2.53
C ALA A 60 7.11 -12.61 -2.13
N HIS A 61 7.40 -12.63 -0.83
CA HIS A 61 8.44 -13.48 -0.25
C HIS A 61 7.90 -14.19 0.98
N THR A 62 8.35 -15.43 1.19
CA THR A 62 8.04 -16.21 2.40
C THR A 62 9.10 -15.90 3.45
N GLU A 63 8.69 -15.55 4.68
CA GLU A 63 9.57 -15.09 5.77
C GLU A 63 10.68 -16.09 6.14
N ALA A 64 10.55 -17.35 5.74
CA ALA A 64 11.34 -18.47 6.23
C ALA A 64 12.80 -18.50 5.78
N LEU A 65 13.28 -17.69 4.81
CA LEU A 65 14.66 -17.88 4.34
C LEU A 65 15.64 -16.70 4.29
N LEU A 66 15.33 -15.45 3.92
CA LEU A 66 16.44 -14.52 3.59
C LEU A 66 16.13 -13.03 3.80
N GLN A 67 16.38 -12.49 5.00
CA GLN A 67 16.32 -11.05 5.27
C GLN A 67 17.19 -10.20 4.32
N LYS A 68 18.31 -10.75 3.84
CA LYS A 68 19.20 -10.09 2.87
C LYS A 68 18.64 -10.08 1.44
N VAL A 69 17.82 -11.08 1.09
CA VAL A 69 17.14 -11.13 -0.22
C VAL A 69 15.88 -10.27 -0.23
N ASN A 70 15.29 -10.00 0.94
CA ASN A 70 14.05 -9.23 1.06
C ASN A 70 14.18 -7.77 0.59
N PHE A 71 15.30 -7.08 0.80
CA PHE A 71 15.43 -5.69 0.32
C PHE A 71 15.85 -5.62 -1.15
N LEU A 72 16.88 -6.38 -1.53
CA LEU A 72 17.44 -6.32 -2.89
C LEU A 72 16.43 -6.75 -3.97
N SER A 73 15.57 -7.72 -3.67
CA SER A 73 14.49 -8.11 -4.57
C SER A 73 13.51 -6.97 -4.85
N TYR A 74 13.13 -6.18 -3.83
CA TYR A 74 12.25 -5.02 -4.02
C TYR A 74 12.93 -3.98 -4.93
N VAL A 75 14.22 -3.71 -4.71
CA VAL A 75 14.98 -2.77 -5.55
C VAL A 75 15.05 -3.27 -6.99
N GLN A 76 15.37 -4.55 -7.21
CA GLN A 76 15.50 -5.13 -8.54
C GLN A 76 14.17 -5.18 -9.29
N LEU A 77 13.10 -5.62 -8.62
CA LEU A 77 11.74 -5.63 -9.18
C LEU A 77 11.27 -4.22 -9.53
N THR A 78 11.53 -3.25 -8.66
CA THR A 78 11.19 -1.85 -8.92
C THR A 78 11.97 -1.33 -10.11
N SER A 79 13.28 -1.60 -10.19
CA SER A 79 14.10 -1.16 -11.33
C SER A 79 13.63 -1.75 -12.66
N LEU A 80 13.16 -3.00 -12.67
CA LEU A 80 12.61 -3.64 -13.87
C LEU A 80 11.21 -3.14 -14.22
N ALA A 81 10.39 -2.83 -13.22
CA ALA A 81 9.02 -2.36 -13.43
C ALA A 81 8.95 -0.85 -13.70
N LEU A 82 9.95 -0.07 -13.27
CA LEU A 82 9.94 1.38 -13.35
C LEU A 82 9.72 1.89 -14.79
N PRO A 83 10.36 1.37 -15.85
CA PRO A 83 10.09 1.80 -17.22
C PRO A 83 8.62 1.61 -17.61
N SER A 84 8.05 0.43 -17.34
CA SER A 84 6.65 0.13 -17.67
C SER A 84 5.66 0.93 -16.81
N LEU A 85 6.00 1.24 -15.56
CA LEU A 85 5.19 2.09 -14.69
C LEU A 85 5.21 3.55 -15.16
N THR A 86 6.36 4.06 -15.59
CA THR A 86 6.51 5.40 -16.14
C THR A 86 5.72 5.57 -17.44
N GLU A 87 5.79 4.60 -18.36
CA GLU A 87 5.01 4.64 -19.61
C GLU A 87 3.50 4.60 -19.37
N SER A 88 3.05 3.83 -18.39
CA SER A 88 1.62 3.64 -18.11
C SER A 88 1.05 4.61 -17.09
N ARG A 89 1.87 5.49 -16.51
CA ARG A 89 1.50 6.35 -15.36
C ARG A 89 0.84 5.52 -14.24
N GLY A 90 1.43 4.35 -14.01
CA GLY A 90 0.91 3.35 -13.08
C GLY A 90 1.16 3.70 -11.62
N SER A 91 0.74 2.79 -10.75
CA SER A 91 0.97 2.91 -9.31
C SER A 91 1.81 1.75 -8.77
N LEU A 92 2.66 2.07 -7.81
CA LEU A 92 3.47 1.12 -7.05
C LEU A 92 2.97 1.11 -5.61
N VAL A 93 2.45 -0.04 -5.18
CA VAL A 93 1.96 -0.25 -3.81
C VAL A 93 2.95 -1.12 -3.05
N VAL A 94 3.53 -0.54 -2.01
CA VAL A 94 4.54 -1.19 -1.18
C VAL A 94 3.98 -1.55 0.18
N VAL A 95 3.97 -2.85 0.50
CA VAL A 95 3.49 -3.34 1.79
C VAL A 95 4.65 -3.36 2.80
N SER A 96 4.58 -2.42 3.75
CA SER A 96 5.49 -2.28 4.87
C SER A 96 4.80 -2.64 6.19
N SER A 97 5.54 -2.56 7.30
CA SER A 97 5.08 -2.88 8.64
C SER A 97 5.37 -1.74 9.59
N LEU A 98 4.56 -1.60 10.64
CA LEU A 98 4.79 -0.67 11.74
C LEU A 98 6.18 -0.87 12.39
N LEU A 99 6.68 -2.10 12.38
CA LEU A 99 8.04 -2.46 12.82
C LEU A 99 9.16 -1.89 11.93
N GLY A 100 8.81 -1.32 10.78
CA GLY A 100 9.68 -0.55 9.90
C GLY A 100 9.73 0.94 10.22
N ARG A 101 8.94 1.42 11.20
CA ARG A 101 8.99 2.81 11.70
C ARG A 101 9.23 2.92 13.20
N VAL A 102 8.83 1.90 13.96
CA VAL A 102 9.04 1.84 15.41
C VAL A 102 9.90 0.62 15.74
N PRO A 103 11.06 0.80 16.39
CA PRO A 103 11.88 -0.34 16.81
C PRO A 103 11.16 -1.13 17.91
N ARG A 104 11.09 -2.46 17.77
CA ARG A 104 10.68 -3.36 18.86
C ARG A 104 11.79 -4.35 19.20
N SER A 105 11.87 -4.69 20.49
CA SER A 105 12.81 -5.69 21.01
C SER A 105 12.55 -7.05 20.37
N PHE A 106 13.64 -7.80 20.11
CA PHE A 106 13.68 -9.15 19.53
C PHE A 106 13.48 -9.30 18.00
N SER A 107 13.34 -8.22 17.22
CA SER A 107 13.20 -8.29 15.75
C SER A 107 14.20 -7.44 14.95
N SER A 108 15.40 -7.21 15.50
CA SER A 108 16.42 -6.29 14.94
C SER A 108 16.63 -6.38 13.42
N PRO A 109 16.92 -7.55 12.83
CA PRO A 109 17.18 -7.62 11.39
C PRO A 109 15.92 -7.51 10.51
N TYR A 110 14.74 -7.86 11.05
CA TYR A 110 13.45 -7.63 10.36
C TYR A 110 13.10 -6.13 10.34
N SER A 111 13.25 -5.46 11.48
CA SER A 111 13.05 -4.02 11.60
C SER A 111 14.02 -3.25 10.70
N ALA A 112 15.30 -3.66 10.64
CA ALA A 112 16.28 -3.06 9.74
C ALA A 112 15.86 -3.18 8.26
N ALA A 113 15.42 -4.37 7.83
CA ALA A 113 14.97 -4.59 6.46
C ALA A 113 13.71 -3.77 6.11
N LYS A 114 12.73 -3.70 7.01
CA LYS A 114 11.51 -2.89 6.78
C LYS A 114 11.78 -1.39 6.80
N PHE A 115 12.73 -0.93 7.62
CA PHE A 115 13.18 0.45 7.62
C PHE A 115 13.90 0.78 6.30
N ALA A 116 14.77 -0.11 5.81
CA ALA A 116 15.46 0.07 4.53
C ALA A 116 14.49 0.16 3.35
N VAL A 117 13.45 -0.68 3.34
CA VAL A 117 12.36 -0.62 2.34
C VAL A 117 11.65 0.74 2.43
N ASP A 118 11.22 1.16 3.62
CA ASP A 118 10.51 2.44 3.80
C ASP A 118 11.36 3.63 3.35
N SER A 119 12.64 3.67 3.74
CA SER A 119 13.55 4.76 3.35
C SER A 119 13.84 4.77 1.85
N PHE A 120 14.00 3.60 1.23
CA PHE A 120 14.28 3.49 -0.19
C PHE A 120 13.12 4.01 -1.03
N PHE A 121 11.89 3.58 -0.76
CA PHE A 121 10.73 4.03 -1.51
C PHE A 121 10.36 5.49 -1.22
N ALA A 122 10.63 5.99 -0.01
CA ALA A 122 10.50 7.42 0.29
C ALA A 122 11.50 8.28 -0.51
N SER A 123 12.76 7.83 -0.64
CA SER A 123 13.76 8.50 -1.50
C SER A 123 13.34 8.44 -2.96
N LEU A 124 12.99 7.25 -3.46
CA LEU A 124 12.58 7.04 -4.84
C LEU A 124 11.37 7.92 -5.20
N ARG A 125 10.38 8.04 -4.31
CA ARG A 125 9.24 8.92 -4.52
C ARG A 125 9.67 10.38 -4.72
N ARG A 126 10.61 10.88 -3.90
CA ARG A 126 11.15 12.24 -4.07
C ARG A 126 11.93 12.38 -5.37
N GLU A 127 12.69 11.36 -5.76
CA GLU A 127 13.45 11.38 -7.02
C GLU A 127 12.51 11.45 -8.23
N LEU A 128 11.43 10.67 -8.24
CA LEU A 128 10.42 10.69 -9.30
C LEU A 128 9.67 12.03 -9.36
N ASP A 129 9.38 12.64 -8.20
CA ASP A 129 8.77 13.97 -8.11
C ASP A 129 9.68 15.05 -8.70
N VAL A 130 10.98 15.01 -8.40
CA VAL A 130 11.98 15.93 -8.98
C VAL A 130 12.15 15.72 -10.49
N GLN A 131 11.96 14.50 -10.98
CA GLN A 131 12.03 14.16 -12.40
C GLN A 131 10.72 14.39 -13.17
N ASP A 132 9.67 14.88 -12.50
CA ASP A 132 8.32 15.06 -13.06
C ASP A 132 7.74 13.76 -13.67
N VAL A 133 8.09 12.61 -13.06
CA VAL A 133 7.62 11.29 -13.46
C VAL A 133 6.34 10.94 -12.71
N ASN A 134 5.24 10.81 -13.44
CA ASN A 134 3.91 10.59 -12.86
C ASN A 134 3.67 9.11 -12.48
N VAL A 135 4.39 8.62 -11.47
CA VAL A 135 4.22 7.29 -10.87
C VAL A 135 3.81 7.43 -9.41
N ALA A 136 2.64 6.92 -9.07
CA ALA A 136 2.12 7.00 -7.71
C ALA A 136 2.71 5.90 -6.82
N ILE A 137 3.62 6.26 -5.91
CA ILE A 137 4.14 5.35 -4.88
C ILE A 137 3.32 5.47 -3.59
N THR A 138 2.69 4.38 -3.18
CA THR A 138 1.88 4.27 -1.96
C THR A 138 2.51 3.28 -0.98
N MET A 139 2.83 3.75 0.22
CA MET A 139 3.38 2.93 1.30
C MET A 139 2.27 2.51 2.26
N CYS A 140 1.97 1.22 2.32
CA CYS A 140 1.03 0.67 3.30
C CYS A 140 1.80 0.26 4.55
N VAL A 141 1.76 1.08 5.61
CA VAL A 141 2.38 0.75 6.91
C VAL A 141 1.37 0.02 7.77
N LEU A 142 1.49 -1.30 7.83
CA LEU A 142 0.50 -2.15 8.50
C LEU A 142 0.91 -2.44 9.95
N GLY A 143 -0.05 -2.31 10.86
CA GLY A 143 0.06 -2.78 12.24
C GLY A 143 -0.05 -4.30 12.36
N LEU A 144 -0.23 -4.79 13.59
CA LEU A 144 -0.65 -6.18 13.81
C LEU A 144 -2.01 -6.37 13.12
N TRP A 145 -2.07 -7.28 12.15
CA TRP A 145 -3.26 -7.55 11.37
C TRP A 145 -3.86 -8.89 11.80
N ASP A 146 -5.16 -8.89 12.12
CA ASP A 146 -5.93 -10.11 12.40
C ASP A 146 -6.68 -10.54 11.13
N ARG A 147 -6.54 -11.82 10.76
CA ARG A 147 -7.22 -12.42 9.60
C ARG A 147 -8.74 -12.40 9.76
N ALA A 148 -9.24 -12.42 11.00
CA ALA A 148 -10.67 -12.44 11.28
C ALA A 148 -11.37 -11.15 10.81
N SER A 149 -10.79 -9.98 11.07
CA SER A 149 -11.39 -8.69 10.71
C SER A 149 -11.46 -8.41 9.21
N ALA A 150 -10.57 -9.02 8.41
CA ALA A 150 -10.58 -8.83 6.96
C ALA A 150 -11.61 -9.72 6.25
N ALA A 151 -11.83 -10.93 6.76
CA ALA A 151 -12.88 -11.81 6.27
C ALA A 151 -14.27 -11.15 6.42
N GLU A 152 -14.49 -10.32 7.44
CA GLU A 152 -15.72 -9.55 7.62
C GLU A 152 -15.83 -8.36 6.64
N GLY A 153 -14.75 -7.63 6.39
CA GLY A 153 -14.73 -6.53 5.41
C GLY A 153 -14.98 -7.00 3.98
N VAL A 154 -14.48 -8.19 3.61
CA VAL A 154 -14.71 -8.79 2.29
C VAL A 154 -16.12 -9.39 2.14
N ARG A 155 -16.72 -9.89 3.23
CA ARG A 155 -18.11 -10.38 3.26
C ARG A 155 -19.16 -9.27 3.18
N GLY A 156 -18.79 -8.03 3.49
CA GLY A 156 -19.68 -6.85 3.34
C GLY A 156 -19.80 -6.33 1.90
N GLY A 157 -18.94 -6.77 0.97
CA GLY A 157 -19.06 -6.48 -0.47
C GLY A 157 -19.96 -7.51 -1.19
N PRO A 158 -20.54 -7.17 -2.36
CA PRO A 158 -21.52 -8.00 -3.05
C PRO A 158 -20.95 -9.41 -3.27
N SER A 159 -21.58 -10.37 -2.62
CA SER A 159 -21.29 -11.79 -2.63
C SER A 159 -21.42 -12.36 -4.04
N ILE A 160 -20.33 -12.87 -4.61
CA ILE A 160 -20.38 -13.75 -5.77
C ILE A 160 -20.11 -15.17 -5.28
N GLN A 161 -21.20 -15.95 -5.19
CA GLN A 161 -21.14 -17.40 -5.18
C GLN A 161 -20.56 -17.84 -6.53
N LEU A 162 -19.41 -18.51 -6.51
CA LEU A 162 -18.92 -19.26 -7.66
C LEU A 162 -19.65 -20.60 -7.68
N SER A 163 -20.50 -20.78 -8.70
CA SER A 163 -21.12 -22.05 -9.12
C SER A 163 -20.10 -23.00 -9.73
#